data_AF-A0A3D2G370-F1
#
_entry.id   AF-A0A3D2G370-F1
#
_cell.length_a   1.000
_cell.length_b   1.000
_cell.length_c   1.000
_cell.angle_alpha   90.00
_cell.angle_beta   90.00
_cell.angle_gamma   90.00
#
_symmetry.space_group_name_H-M   'P 1'
#
loop_
_entity.id
_entity.type
_entity.pdbx_description
1 polymer ?
#
loop_
_entity_poly.entity_id
_entity_poly.type
_entity_poly.pdbx_seq_one_letter_code
_entity_poly.pdbx_strand_id
1 'polypeptide(L)'
;MDALNMPLEMIAVCSPDGELSPARFRLETESGERVTVRIRQIRRREEIRLMGMESIRFDCLALLGGQLRRFELRYGVRAHRWTLWQFLDRDVPASR
;
A
#
# COMPACT_ATOMS: atom_id res chain seq x y z
N MET A 1 17.54 -3.54 -4.29
CA MET A 1 16.25 -3.09 -4.89
C MET A 1 15.26 -3.25 -3.76
N ASP A 2 15.19 -2.23 -2.91
CA ASP A 2 14.79 -2.43 -1.53
C ASP A 2 13.28 -2.56 -1.49
N ALA A 3 12.80 -3.81 -1.47
CA ALA A 3 11.45 -4.12 -1.09
C ALA A 3 11.27 -3.57 0.32
N LEU A 4 10.61 -2.41 0.44
CA LEU A 4 10.11 -1.99 1.74
C LEU A 4 9.11 -3.08 2.13
N ASN A 5 9.42 -3.91 3.13
CA ASN A 5 8.41 -4.76 3.77
C ASN A 5 7.95 -4.01 5.02
N MET A 6 7.47 -2.78 4.82
CA MET A 6 7.22 -1.85 5.91
C MET A 6 5.80 -2.02 6.43
N PRO A 7 5.62 -2.46 7.69
CA PRO A 7 4.29 -2.54 8.30
C PRO A 7 3.65 -1.16 8.38
N LEU A 8 2.35 -1.11 8.15
CA LEU A 8 1.58 0.14 8.18
C LEU A 8 0.51 0.10 9.26
N GLU A 9 0.32 1.24 9.92
CA GLU A 9 -0.94 1.56 10.55
C GLU A 9 -1.94 1.99 9.47
N MET A 10 -3.06 1.28 9.39
CA MET A 10 -4.02 1.37 8.29
C MET A 10 -5.43 1.60 8.80
N ILE A 11 -6.16 2.46 8.08
CA ILE A 11 -7.62 2.50 8.09
C ILE A 11 -8.09 1.91 6.76
N ALA A 12 -8.84 0.83 6.87
CA ALA A 12 -9.44 0.11 5.75
C ALA A 12 -10.97 0.07 5.91
N VAL A 13 -11.66 -0.09 4.79
CA VAL A 13 -13.12 -0.27 4.75
C VAL A 13 -13.37 -1.75 4.50
N CYS A 14 -14.21 -2.36 5.34
CA CYS A 14 -14.88 -3.60 5.05
C CYS A 14 -16.30 -3.24 4.60
N SER A 15 -16.61 -3.46 3.33
CA SER A 15 -17.97 -3.23 2.83
C SER A 15 -18.93 -4.32 3.31
N PRO A 16 -20.25 -4.08 3.23
CA PRO A 16 -21.26 -5.06 3.68
C PRO A 16 -21.23 -6.42 2.97
N ASP A 17 -20.65 -6.47 1.76
CA ASP A 17 -20.41 -7.70 0.99
C ASP A 17 -19.13 -8.44 1.41
N GLY A 18 -18.38 -7.91 2.38
CA GLY A 18 -17.16 -8.49 2.90
C GLY A 18 -15.89 -8.09 2.15
N GLU A 19 -15.96 -7.18 1.15
CA GLU A 19 -14.77 -6.72 0.45
C GLU A 19 -13.93 -5.76 1.33
N LEU A 20 -12.64 -6.05 1.44
CA LEU A 20 -11.67 -5.21 2.14
C LEU A 20 -10.97 -4.26 1.17
N SER A 21 -10.94 -2.97 1.49
CA SER A 21 -10.24 -1.95 0.70
C SER A 21 -9.44 -0.95 1.57
N PRO A 22 -8.21 -0.58 1.20
CA PRO A 22 -7.42 0.40 1.93
C PRO A 22 -7.96 1.83 1.71
N ALA A 23 -8.04 2.64 2.77
CA ALA A 23 -8.52 4.02 2.68
C ALA A 23 -7.43 5.05 3.01
N ARG A 24 -6.69 4.87 4.11
CA ARG A 24 -5.56 5.74 4.48
C ARG A 24 -4.61 5.04 5.43
N PHE A 25 -3.33 5.39 5.36
CA PHE A 25 -2.31 4.87 6.27
C PHE A 25 -1.39 5.97 6.79
N ARG A 26 -0.62 5.65 7.82
CA ARG A 26 0.37 6.56 8.41
C ARG A 26 1.79 6.15 8.02
N LEU A 27 2.60 7.13 7.66
CA LEU A 27 4.05 7.00 7.45
C LEU A 27 4.79 7.89 8.42
N GLU A 28 5.98 7.47 8.80
CA GLU A 28 6.96 8.33 9.46
C GLU A 28 7.95 8.83 8.38
N THR A 29 8.16 10.13 8.33
CA THR A 29 9.18 10.74 7.46
C THR A 29 10.57 10.56 8.08
N GLU A 30 11.62 10.86 7.31
CA GLU A 30 12.99 10.90 7.84
C GLU A 30 13.16 11.91 8.99
N SER A 31 12.32 12.95 9.04
CA SER A 31 12.28 13.93 10.13
C SER A 31 11.53 13.45 11.38
N GLY A 32 11.00 12.22 11.39
CA GLY A 32 10.17 11.67 12.47
C GLY A 32 8.72 12.18 12.45
N GLU A 33 8.32 12.95 11.44
CA GLU A 33 6.96 13.44 11.31
C GLU A 33 6.02 12.32 10.85
N ARG A 34 4.86 12.21 11.51
CA ARG A 34 3.83 11.24 11.12
C ARG A 34 2.86 11.84 10.11
N VAL A 35 2.99 11.42 8.85
CA VAL A 35 2.15 11.88 7.74
C VAL A 35 1.03 10.88 7.46
N THR A 36 -0.20 11.38 7.31
CA THR A 36 -1.35 10.58 6.88
C THR A 36 -1.47 10.60 5.36
N VAL A 37 -1.34 9.43 4.73
CA VAL A 37 -1.52 9.23 3.30
C VAL A 37 -2.92 8.72 3.02
N ARG A 38 -3.71 9.48 2.25
CA ARG A 38 -5.04 9.05 1.77
C ARG A 38 -4.91 8.35 0.42
N ILE A 39 -5.46 7.14 0.30
CA ILE A 39 -5.57 6.45 -0.99
C ILE A 39 -6.47 7.30 -1.90
N ARG A 40 -5.97 7.61 -3.09
CA ARG A 40 -6.72 8.34 -4.13
C ARG A 40 -7.46 7.37 -5.04
N GLN A 41 -6.81 6.26 -5.38
CA GLN A 41 -7.38 5.25 -6.26
C GLN A 41 -6.76 3.88 -6.00
N ILE A 42 -7.59 2.84 -6.08
CA ILE A 42 -7.17 1.44 -6.14
C ILE A 42 -7.26 1.03 -7.62
N ARG A 43 -6.14 0.63 -8.22
CA ARG A 43 -6.03 0.23 -9.64
C ARG A 43 -6.21 -1.27 -9.83
N ARG A 44 -5.79 -2.07 -8.84
CA ARG A 44 -5.90 -3.53 -8.84
C ARG A 44 -6.15 -4.01 -7.42
N ARG A 45 -6.99 -5.03 -7.30
CA ARG A 45 -7.15 -5.90 -6.13
C ARG A 45 -6.94 -7.34 -6.60
N GLU A 46 -6.20 -8.12 -5.83
CA GLU A 46 -5.99 -9.53 -6.15
C GLU A 46 -5.73 -10.35 -4.89
N GLU A 47 -6.43 -11.48 -4.77
CA GLU A 47 -6.15 -12.47 -3.73
C GLU A 47 -4.97 -13.33 -4.18
N ILE A 48 -3.95 -13.41 -3.34
CA ILE A 48 -2.70 -14.12 -3.61
C ILE A 48 -2.38 -15.09 -2.48
N ARG A 49 -1.67 -16.17 -2.81
CA ARG A 49 -1.07 -17.08 -1.83
C ARG A 49 0.44 -16.94 -1.86
N LEU A 50 1.01 -16.46 -0.76
CA LEU A 50 2.45 -16.30 -0.58
C LEU A 50 2.94 -17.32 0.44
N MET A 51 3.73 -18.30 0.00
CA MET A 51 4.24 -19.37 0.86
C MET A 51 3.13 -20.09 1.64
N GLY A 52 2.00 -20.36 0.95
CA GLY A 52 0.82 -20.99 1.54
C GLY A 52 -0.03 -20.07 2.44
N MET A 53 0.36 -18.81 2.63
CA MET A 53 -0.42 -17.82 3.40
C MET A 53 -1.25 -16.94 2.48
N GLU A 54 -2.53 -16.78 2.82
CA GLU A 54 -3.45 -15.92 2.08
C GLU A 54 -3.15 -14.44 2.35
N SER A 55 -3.13 -13.67 1.27
CA SER A 55 -2.93 -12.22 1.30
C SER A 55 -3.75 -11.55 0.21
N ILE A 56 -4.03 -10.27 0.38
CA ILE A 56 -4.67 -9.45 -0.65
C ILE A 56 -3.67 -8.38 -1.09
N ARG A 57 -3.40 -8.33 -2.39
CA ARG A 57 -2.54 -7.32 -3.02
C ARG A 57 -3.40 -6.18 -3.56
N PHE A 58 -2.96 -4.94 -3.33
CA PHE A 58 -3.57 -3.74 -3.86
C PHE A 58 -2.54 -2.86 -4.56
N ASP A 59 -2.79 -2.53 -5.82
CA ASP A 59 -2.03 -1.49 -6.51
C ASP A 59 -2.77 -0.17 -6.28
N CYS A 60 -2.15 0.75 -5.54
CA CYS A 60 -2.77 2.00 -5.12
C CYS A 60 -2.05 3.21 -5.73
N LEU A 61 -2.80 4.32 -5.83
CA LEU A 61 -2.28 5.65 -6.10
C LEU A 61 -2.59 6.57 -4.92
N ALA A 62 -1.63 7.38 -4.49
CA ALA A 62 -1.83 8.42 -3.49
C ALA A 62 -0.85 9.60 -3.67
N LEU A 63 -1.16 10.74 -3.05
CA LEU A 63 -0.23 11.86 -2.97
C LEU A 63 0.73 11.65 -1.80
N LEU A 64 2.03 11.58 -2.09
CA LEU A 64 3.11 11.55 -1.10
C LEU A 64 4.07 12.69 -1.42
N GLY A 65 4.30 13.60 -0.45
CA GLY A 65 5.14 14.78 -0.66
C GLY A 65 4.68 15.66 -1.83
N GLY A 66 3.37 15.73 -2.08
CA GLY A 66 2.78 16.47 -3.21
C GLY A 66 2.86 15.77 -4.58
N GLN A 67 3.53 14.63 -4.68
CA GLN A 67 3.62 13.85 -5.92
C GLN A 67 2.62 12.69 -5.92
N LEU A 68 1.98 12.44 -7.07
CA LEU A 68 1.15 11.25 -7.24
C LEU A 68 2.07 10.04 -7.44
N ARG A 69 1.97 9.07 -6.54
CA ARG A 69 2.81 7.88 -6.49
C ARG A 69 1.95 6.63 -6.53
N ARG A 70 2.42 5.61 -7.24
CA ARG A 70 1.88 4.26 -7.34
C ARG A 70 2.71 3.32 -6.48
N PHE A 71 2.02 2.48 -5.72
CA PHE A 71 2.66 1.53 -4.84
C PHE A 71 1.79 0.31 -4.61
N GLU A 72 2.43 -0.76 -4.18
CA GLU A 72 1.78 -2.01 -3.81
C GLU A 72 1.60 -2.07 -2.30
N LEU A 73 0.35 -2.25 -1.86
CA LEU A 73 0.02 -2.62 -0.50
C LEU A 73 -0.35 -4.10 -0.44
N ARG A 74 -0.01 -4.76 0.67
CA ARG A 74 -0.42 -6.13 0.95
C ARG A 74 -1.11 -6.20 2.30
N TYR A 75 -2.21 -6.95 2.34
CA TYR A 75 -2.87 -7.35 3.57
C TYR A 75 -2.68 -8.86 3.78
N GLY A 76 -1.95 -9.25 4.82
CA GLY A 76 -1.84 -10.66 5.22
C GLY A 76 -3.02 -11.05 6.09
N VAL A 77 -3.82 -12.03 5.64
CA VAL A 77 -5.11 -12.38 6.27
C VAL A 77 -4.91 -12.94 7.68
N ARG A 78 -4.06 -13.98 7.83
CA ARG A 78 -3.82 -14.63 9.12
C ARG A 78 -3.23 -13.68 10.17
N ALA A 79 -2.35 -12.77 9.76
CA ALA A 79 -1.65 -11.85 10.66
C ALA A 79 -2.39 -10.52 10.84
N HIS A 80 -3.48 -10.29 10.11
CA HIS A 80 -4.19 -9.01 10.00
C HIS A 80 -3.24 -7.80 9.80
N ARG A 81 -2.20 -7.99 8.99
CA ARG A 81 -1.10 -7.01 8.84
C ARG A 81 -1.13 -6.36 7.46
N TRP A 82 -1.12 -5.03 7.46
CA TRP A 82 -0.90 -4.22 6.27
C TRP A 82 0.58 -3.90 6.10
N THR A 83 1.05 -3.97 4.86
CA THR A 83 2.43 -3.67 4.50
C THR A 83 2.46 -2.82 3.22
N LEU A 84 3.25 -1.75 3.20
CA LEU A 84 3.74 -1.16 1.95
C LEU A 84 4.84 -2.07 1.43
N TRP A 85 4.64 -2.70 0.27
CA TRP A 85 5.57 -3.70 -0.29
C TRP A 85 6.61 -3.10 -1.25
N GLN A 86 6.19 -2.21 -2.14
CA GLN A 86 7.10 -1.54 -3.08
C GLN A 86 6.44 -0.30 -3.70
N PHE A 87 7.26 0.64 -4.14
CA PHE A 87 6.83 1.68 -5.08
C PHE A 87 6.92 1.15 -6.52
N LEU A 88 5.88 1.39 -7.31
CA LEU A 88 5.75 0.90 -8.69
C LEU A 88 6.10 1.97 -9.74
N ASP A 89 6.55 3.15 -9.29
CA ASP A 89 6.79 4.34 -10.12
C ASP A 89 8.16 4.35 -10.82
N ARG A 90 9.00 3.36 -10.56
CA ARG A 90 10.43 3.40 -10.90
C ARG A 90 10.77 3.02 -12.35
N ASP A 91 9.80 2.96 -13.25
CA ASP A 91 10.03 2.69 -14.68
C ASP A 91 9.98 3.93 -15.59
N VAL A 92 10.06 5.16 -15.05
CA VAL A 92 10.31 6.34 -15.90
C VAL A 92 11.83 6.56 -15.99
N PRO A 93 12.50 6.24 -17.12
CA PRO A 93 13.88 6.68 -17.31
C PRO A 93 13.88 8.21 -17.22
N ALA A 94 14.82 8.75 -16.43
CA ALA A 94 15.07 10.19 -16.41
C ALA A 94 15.29 10.64 -17.85
N SER A 95 14.32 11.37 -18.41
CA SER A 95 14.46 11.99 -19.72
C SER A 95 15.63 12.96 -19.62
N ARG A 96 16.72 12.59 -20.31
CA ARG A 96 17.78 13.49 -20.72
C ARG A 96 17.27 14.48 -21.76
#